data_AF-A0A3B0YQN6-F1
#
_entry.id   AF-A0A3B0YQN6-F1
#
_cell.length_a   1.000
_cell.length_b   1.000
_cell.length_c   1.000
_cell.angle_alpha   90.00
_cell.angle_beta   90.00
_cell.angle_gamma   90.00
#
_symmetry.space_group_name_H-M   'P 1'
#
loop_
_entity.id
_entity.type
_entity.pdbx_description
1 polymer ?
#
loop_
_entity_poly.entity_id
_entity_poly.type
_entity_poly.pdbx_seq_one_letter_code
_entity_poly.pdbx_strand_id
1 'polypeptide(L)'
;MKLSTEARKVVDTSMKINKVSDKDRNEIETLIDMMPDDRVLLYKNVVSNPIGDLPRYSIHIRVQHLLTFVSFLALAFTGLPIAFFDHVWAQPLNSLVGGVDVSRIVHRTLASVMIFAMLYHLAGITLDSIRKILIGRFELQRTIIPVFKDMRDFKE
;
A
#
# COMPACT_ATOMS: atom_id res chain seq x y z
N MET A 1 16.38 1.86 -29.82
CA MET A 1 16.62 2.95 -28.85
C MET A 1 17.94 2.78 -28.12
N LYS A 2 18.80 3.80 -28.08
CA LYS A 2 20.00 3.78 -27.21
C LYS A 2 19.62 4.09 -25.76
N LEU A 3 19.58 3.05 -24.92
CA LEU A 3 19.35 3.20 -23.48
C LEU A 3 20.54 3.90 -22.79
N SER A 4 20.25 4.79 -21.83
CA SER A 4 21.28 5.27 -20.89
C SER A 4 21.73 4.12 -19.97
N THR A 5 22.90 4.28 -19.35
CA THR A 5 23.46 3.29 -18.40
C THR A 5 22.47 2.98 -17.28
N GLU A 6 21.80 3.98 -16.73
CA GLU A 6 20.76 3.85 -15.71
C GLU A 6 19.54 3.09 -16.23
N ALA A 7 19.04 3.45 -17.42
CA ALA A 7 17.87 2.79 -18.01
C ALA A 7 18.15 1.30 -18.28
N ARG A 8 19.36 0.98 -18.75
CA ARG A 8 19.78 -0.40 -18.99
C ARG A 8 19.85 -1.22 -17.70
N LYS A 9 20.38 -0.62 -16.63
CA LYS A 9 20.42 -1.23 -15.29
C LYS A 9 19.02 -1.53 -14.75
N VAL A 10 18.05 -0.64 -14.98
CA VAL A 10 16.65 -0.85 -14.58
C VAL A 10 16.02 -2.01 -15.36
N VAL A 11 16.22 -2.07 -16.67
CA VAL A 11 15.70 -3.14 -17.54
C VAL A 11 16.28 -4.50 -17.11
N ASP A 12 17.59 -4.60 -16.94
CA ASP A 12 18.24 -5.84 -16.48
C ASP A 12 17.73 -6.29 -15.10
N THR A 13 17.56 -5.34 -14.18
CA THR A 13 16.99 -5.63 -12.86
C THR A 13 15.57 -6.16 -12.97
N SER A 14 14.74 -5.56 -13.83
CA SER A 14 13.36 -6.00 -14.08
C SER A 14 13.30 -7.40 -14.70
N MET A 15 14.13 -7.69 -15.71
CA MET A 15 14.18 -9.02 -16.34
C MET A 15 14.56 -10.11 -15.33
N LYS A 16 15.54 -9.81 -14.45
CA LYS A 16 15.98 -10.72 -13.38
C LYS A 16 14.87 -10.98 -12.35
N ILE A 17 14.13 -9.93 -11.95
CA ILE A 17 13.02 -10.05 -11.00
C ILE A 17 11.89 -10.91 -11.58
N ASN A 18 11.58 -10.72 -12.86
CA ASN A 18 10.49 -11.44 -13.53
C ASN A 18 10.87 -12.84 -14.02
N LYS A 19 12.12 -13.29 -13.82
CA LYS A 19 12.63 -14.58 -14.28
C LYS A 19 12.36 -14.82 -15.78
N VAL A 20 12.59 -13.77 -16.58
CA VAL A 20 12.44 -13.78 -18.04
C VAL A 20 13.32 -14.89 -18.64
N SER A 21 12.80 -15.70 -19.56
CA SER A 21 13.60 -16.74 -20.21
C SER A 21 14.58 -16.14 -21.20
N ASP A 22 15.64 -16.88 -21.60
CA ASP A 22 16.62 -16.38 -22.56
C ASP A 22 15.98 -16.02 -23.92
N LYS A 23 14.91 -16.73 -24.30
CA LYS A 23 14.13 -16.44 -25.50
C LYS A 23 13.40 -15.10 -25.38
N ASP A 24 12.71 -14.90 -24.25
CA ASP A 24 11.96 -13.66 -23.98
C ASP A 24 12.92 -12.47 -23.83
N ARG A 25 14.14 -12.70 -23.31
CA ARG A 25 15.17 -11.67 -23.18
C ARG A 25 15.63 -11.16 -24.54
N ASN A 26 15.88 -12.06 -25.49
CA ASN A 26 16.23 -11.67 -26.86
C ASN A 26 15.10 -10.90 -27.54
N GLU A 27 13.85 -11.32 -27.32
CA GLU A 27 12.68 -10.60 -27.83
C GLU A 27 12.61 -9.16 -27.27
N ILE A 28 12.80 -8.99 -25.95
CA ILE A 28 12.81 -7.66 -25.32
C ILE A 28 13.95 -6.79 -25.85
N GLU A 29 15.17 -7.30 -26.00
CA GLU A 29 16.29 -6.52 -26.57
C GLU A 29 16.01 -6.12 -28.03
N THR A 30 15.44 -7.03 -28.83
CA THR A 30 15.07 -6.73 -30.22
C THR A 30 13.99 -5.63 -30.27
N LEU A 31 13.00 -5.69 -29.37
CA LEU A 31 11.99 -4.65 -29.24
C LEU A 31 12.60 -3.30 -28.84
N ILE A 32 13.54 -3.30 -27.87
CA ILE A 32 14.25 -2.08 -27.44
C ILE A 32 15.02 -1.46 -28.61
N ASP A 33 15.65 -2.25 -29.44
CA ASP A 33 16.37 -1.77 -30.63
C ASP A 33 15.42 -1.17 -31.66
N MET A 34 14.24 -1.76 -31.86
CA MET A 34 13.21 -1.24 -32.77
C MET A 34 12.53 0.04 -32.26
N MET A 35 12.62 0.36 -30.96
CA MET A 35 11.99 1.57 -30.42
C MET A 35 12.73 2.85 -30.88
N PRO A 36 11.99 3.93 -31.23
CA PRO A 36 12.57 5.22 -31.56
C PRO A 36 13.31 5.85 -30.36
N ASP A 37 14.36 6.63 -30.62
CA ASP A 37 15.19 7.26 -29.58
C ASP A 37 14.49 8.41 -28.82
N ASP A 38 13.34 8.89 -29.33
CA ASP A 38 12.60 10.00 -28.73
C ASP A 38 11.82 9.54 -27.49
N ARG A 39 12.37 9.89 -26.33
CA ARG A 39 11.81 9.55 -25.00
C ARG A 39 10.43 10.17 -24.80
N VAL A 40 10.12 11.30 -25.44
CA VAL A 40 8.82 11.98 -25.33
C VAL A 40 7.70 11.11 -25.92
N LEU A 41 7.99 10.32 -26.95
CA LEU A 41 7.02 9.39 -27.55
C LEU A 41 6.73 8.18 -26.65
N LEU A 42 7.63 7.82 -25.72
CA LEU A 42 7.38 6.75 -24.74
C LEU A 42 6.30 7.20 -23.75
N TYR A 43 6.46 8.34 -23.07
CA TYR A 43 5.46 8.78 -22.08
C TYR A 43 4.13 9.22 -22.72
N LYS A 44 4.17 9.69 -23.97
CA LYS A 44 2.97 10.12 -24.71
C LYS A 44 2.12 8.94 -25.21
N ASN A 45 2.73 7.76 -25.38
CA ASN A 45 2.04 6.54 -25.84
C ASN A 45 1.95 5.44 -24.78
N VAL A 46 2.53 5.63 -23.58
CA VAL A 46 2.20 4.83 -22.40
C VAL A 46 0.83 5.32 -21.93
N VAL A 47 -0.23 4.75 -22.52
CA VAL A 47 -1.52 4.67 -21.85
C VAL A 47 -1.21 3.96 -20.54
N SER A 48 -1.42 4.61 -19.38
CA SER A 48 -1.39 3.92 -18.08
C SER A 48 -2.43 2.81 -18.19
N ASN A 49 -1.98 1.62 -18.55
CA ASN A 49 -2.85 0.54 -18.93
C ASN A 49 -3.51 0.06 -17.64
N PRO A 50 -4.82 0.27 -17.41
CA PRO A 50 -5.46 -0.25 -16.21
C PRO A 50 -5.40 -1.78 -16.14
N ILE A 51 -5.08 -2.45 -17.26
CA ILE A 51 -4.85 -3.91 -17.36
C ILE A 51 -3.38 -4.28 -17.04
N GLY A 52 -2.43 -3.35 -17.19
CA GLY A 52 -0.98 -3.59 -17.05
C GLY A 52 -0.32 -2.99 -15.81
N ASP A 53 -0.91 -1.96 -15.21
CA ASP A 53 -0.48 -1.44 -13.91
C ASP A 53 -0.84 -2.45 -12.83
N LEU A 54 0.14 -3.24 -12.41
CA LEU A 54 -0.06 -4.22 -11.36
C LEU A 54 -0.47 -3.51 -10.06
N PRO A 55 -1.61 -3.89 -9.45
CA PRO A 55 -2.05 -3.28 -8.21
C PRO A 55 -1.00 -3.48 -7.12
N ARG A 56 -0.46 -2.38 -6.58
CA ARG A 56 0.56 -2.40 -5.50
C ARG A 56 0.11 -3.24 -4.30
N TYR A 57 -1.18 -3.14 -3.96
CA TYR A 57 -1.85 -3.94 -2.92
C TYR A 57 -2.98 -4.77 -3.51
N SER A 58 -3.10 -6.01 -3.05
CA SER A 58 -4.25 -6.87 -3.34
C SER A 58 -5.53 -6.26 -2.79
N ILE A 59 -6.66 -6.59 -3.43
CA ILE A 59 -7.99 -6.14 -2.97
C ILE A 59 -8.24 -6.59 -1.52
N HIS A 60 -7.78 -7.78 -1.16
CA HIS A 60 -7.87 -8.33 0.19
C HIS A 60 -7.21 -7.43 1.25
N ILE A 61 -5.97 -7.00 1.03
CA ILE A 61 -5.27 -6.07 1.95
C ILE A 61 -6.00 -4.73 2.05
N ARG A 62 -6.52 -4.22 0.92
CA ARG A 62 -7.28 -2.95 0.91
C ARG A 62 -8.56 -3.05 1.74
N VAL A 63 -9.28 -4.16 1.63
CA VAL A 63 -10.50 -4.41 2.41
C VAL A 63 -10.18 -4.57 3.89
N GLN A 64 -9.14 -5.32 4.25
CA GLN A 64 -8.68 -5.43 5.65
C GLN A 64 -8.31 -4.06 6.24
N HIS A 65 -7.57 -3.24 5.48
CA HIS A 65 -7.20 -1.91 5.92
C HIS A 65 -8.43 -1.01 6.04
N LEU A 66 -9.38 -1.07 5.10
CA LEU A 66 -10.62 -0.28 5.17
C LEU A 66 -11.44 -0.67 6.40
N LEU A 67 -11.55 -1.97 6.72
CA LEU A 67 -12.21 -2.44 7.93
C LEU A 67 -11.53 -1.91 9.19
N THR A 68 -10.19 -1.95 9.24
CA THR A 68 -9.40 -1.41 10.35
C THR A 68 -9.60 0.11 10.46
N PHE A 69 -9.57 0.84 9.34
CA PHE A 69 -9.78 2.28 9.32
C PHE A 69 -11.17 2.69 9.81
N VAL A 70 -12.22 2.05 9.31
CA VAL A 70 -13.61 2.37 9.69
C VAL A 70 -13.87 2.02 11.16
N SER A 71 -13.38 0.88 11.64
CA SER A 71 -13.49 0.55 13.06
C SER A 71 -12.74 1.56 13.93
N PHE A 72 -11.61 2.11 13.47
CA PHE A 72 -10.84 3.10 14.23
C PHE A 72 -11.61 4.40 14.38
N LEU A 73 -12.19 4.88 13.27
CA LEU A 73 -13.05 6.05 13.29
C LEU A 73 -14.28 5.85 14.18
N ALA A 74 -14.90 4.66 14.16
CA ALA A 74 -16.03 4.35 15.03
C ALA A 74 -15.63 4.34 16.53
N LEU A 75 -14.44 3.81 16.85
CA LEU A 75 -13.88 3.91 18.21
C LEU A 75 -13.62 5.36 18.60
N ALA A 76 -13.04 6.18 17.73
CA ALA A 76 -12.81 7.59 18.01
C ALA A 76 -14.13 8.34 18.23
N PHE A 77 -15.12 8.09 17.37
CA PHE A 77 -16.44 8.70 17.45
C PHE A 77 -17.18 8.37 18.75
N THR A 78 -17.02 7.15 19.27
CA THR A 78 -17.64 6.72 20.53
C THR A 78 -16.80 7.04 21.77
N GLY A 79 -15.47 7.02 21.64
CA GLY A 79 -14.53 7.19 22.75
C GLY A 79 -14.26 8.65 23.10
N LEU A 80 -14.14 9.52 22.10
CA LEU A 80 -13.88 10.95 22.33
C LEU A 80 -14.99 11.61 23.17
N PRO A 81 -16.29 11.41 22.88
CA PRO A 81 -17.36 11.97 23.70
C PRO A 81 -17.40 11.40 25.13
N ILE A 82 -16.93 10.17 25.35
CA ILE A 82 -16.85 9.59 26.70
C ILE A 82 -15.71 10.25 27.49
N ALA A 83 -14.55 10.46 26.85
CA ALA A 83 -13.37 11.03 27.49
C ALA A 83 -13.55 12.53 27.80
N PHE A 84 -14.20 13.26 26.89
CA PHE A 84 -14.36 14.71 26.94
C PHE A 84 -15.80 15.12 27.30
N PHE A 85 -16.37 14.49 28.33
CA PHE A 85 -17.79 14.59 28.68
C PHE A 85 -18.24 16.02 29.06
N ASP A 86 -17.31 16.89 29.44
CA ASP A 86 -17.50 18.27 29.85
C ASP A 86 -17.64 19.25 28.66
N HIS A 87 -17.30 18.82 27.45
CA HIS A 87 -17.43 19.64 26.26
C HIS A 87 -18.85 19.63 25.67
N VAL A 88 -19.26 20.79 25.13
CA VAL A 88 -20.61 21.02 24.57
C VAL A 88 -21.04 20.03 23.47
N TRP A 89 -20.08 19.44 22.76
CA TRP A 89 -20.35 18.47 21.68
C TRP A 89 -20.44 17.02 22.19
N ALA A 90 -19.95 16.72 23.40
CA ALA A 90 -19.87 15.36 23.89
C ALA A 90 -21.23 14.79 24.31
N GLN A 91 -22.07 15.60 24.97
CA GLN A 91 -23.41 15.18 25.38
C GLN A 91 -24.33 14.88 24.17
N PRO A 92 -24.41 15.72 23.11
CA PRO A 92 -25.16 15.40 21.90
C PRO A 92 -24.67 14.10 21.23
N LEU A 93 -23.36 13.90 21.11
CA LEU A 93 -22.80 12.70 20.47
C LEU A 93 -23.06 11.43 21.29
N ASN A 94 -22.91 11.48 22.62
CA ASN A 94 -23.29 10.35 23.47
C ASN A 94 -24.79 10.07 23.39
N SER A 95 -25.63 11.09 23.34
CA SER A 95 -27.09 10.93 23.23
C SER A 95 -27.50 10.27 21.92
N LEU A 96 -26.82 10.60 20.81
CA LEU A 96 -27.06 9.99 19.50
C LEU A 96 -26.82 8.48 19.48
N VAL A 97 -25.87 7.98 20.29
CA VAL A 97 -25.58 6.54 20.43
C VAL A 97 -26.55 5.83 21.39
N GLY A 98 -27.26 6.59 22.24
CA GLY A 98 -28.17 6.06 23.25
C GLY A 98 -27.81 6.43 24.70
N GLY A 99 -26.93 7.40 24.90
CA GLY A 99 -26.44 7.85 26.21
C GLY A 99 -25.08 7.24 26.58
N VAL A 100 -24.46 7.78 27.64
CA VAL A 100 -23.08 7.43 28.04
C VAL A 100 -22.90 5.94 28.35
N ASP A 101 -23.87 5.32 29.01
CA ASP A 101 -23.78 3.90 29.38
C ASP A 101 -23.82 2.99 28.15
N VAL A 102 -24.70 3.30 27.19
CA VAL A 102 -24.76 2.59 25.90
C VAL A 102 -23.49 2.84 25.10
N SER A 103 -23.02 4.09 25.00
CA SER A 103 -21.77 4.46 24.34
C SER A 103 -20.58 3.64 24.85
N ARG A 104 -20.46 3.44 26.17
CA ARG A 104 -19.38 2.61 26.77
C ARG A 104 -19.45 1.15 26.34
N ILE A 105 -20.64 0.57 26.30
CA ILE A 105 -20.84 -0.82 25.86
C ILE A 105 -20.48 -0.94 24.38
N VAL A 106 -21.00 -0.04 23.55
CA VAL A 106 -20.73 0.00 22.11
C VAL A 106 -19.23 0.18 21.85
N HIS A 107 -18.57 1.11 22.52
CA HIS A 107 -17.14 1.37 22.37
C HIS A 107 -16.30 0.12 22.70
N ARG A 108 -16.61 -0.59 23.80
CA ARG A 108 -15.90 -1.82 24.17
C ARG A 108 -16.09 -2.94 23.14
N THR A 109 -17.30 -3.10 22.60
CA THR A 109 -17.56 -4.07 21.52
C THR A 109 -16.77 -3.71 20.26
N LEU A 110 -16.78 -2.44 19.87
CA LEU A 110 -15.98 -1.93 18.75
C LEU A 110 -14.48 -2.14 18.99
N ALA A 111 -14.00 -1.95 20.21
CA ALA A 111 -12.60 -2.22 20.58
C ALA A 111 -12.21 -3.68 20.36
N SER A 112 -13.06 -4.64 20.75
CA SER A 112 -12.81 -6.06 20.46
C SER A 112 -12.74 -6.31 18.95
N VAL A 113 -13.70 -5.79 18.17
CA VAL A 113 -13.71 -5.92 16.70
C VAL A 113 -12.44 -5.34 16.08
N MET A 114 -12.04 -4.15 16.50
CA MET A 114 -10.82 -3.48 16.06
C MET A 114 -9.58 -4.34 16.33
N ILE A 115 -9.45 -4.88 17.55
CA ILE A 115 -8.29 -5.70 17.92
C ILE A 115 -8.18 -6.89 16.97
N PHE A 116 -9.27 -7.60 16.71
CA PHE A 116 -9.24 -8.73 15.77
C PHE A 116 -8.96 -8.29 14.33
N ALA A 117 -9.56 -7.19 13.86
CA ALA A 117 -9.33 -6.65 12.52
C ALA A 117 -7.86 -6.24 12.31
N MET A 118 -7.26 -5.57 13.31
CA MET A 118 -5.87 -5.14 13.29
C MET A 118 -4.91 -6.34 13.34
N LEU A 119 -5.18 -7.34 14.20
CA LEU A 119 -4.37 -8.56 14.24
C LEU A 119 -4.41 -9.30 12.90
N TYR A 120 -5.60 -9.42 12.30
CA TYR A 120 -5.77 -10.05 10.99
C TYR A 120 -5.04 -9.28 9.88
N HIS A 121 -5.13 -7.95 9.90
CA HIS A 121 -4.42 -7.09 8.95
C HIS A 121 -2.91 -7.19 9.10
N LEU A 122 -2.40 -7.09 10.34
CA LEU A 122 -0.97 -7.17 10.65
C LEU A 122 -0.40 -8.55 10.28
N ALA A 123 -1.12 -9.63 10.60
CA ALA A 123 -0.74 -10.98 10.18
C ALA A 123 -0.69 -11.09 8.65
N GLY A 124 -1.70 -10.55 7.94
CA GLY A 124 -1.73 -10.54 6.47
C GLY A 124 -0.50 -9.87 5.85
N ILE A 125 -0.21 -8.64 6.26
CA ILE A 125 0.93 -7.89 5.69
C ILE A 125 2.28 -8.49 6.06
N THR A 126 2.43 -9.03 7.28
CA THR A 126 3.70 -9.63 7.74
C THR A 126 3.96 -10.96 7.05
N LEU A 127 2.96 -11.85 6.98
CA LEU A 127 3.08 -13.14 6.29
C LEU A 127 3.32 -12.97 4.79
N ASP A 128 2.59 -12.05 4.13
CA ASP A 128 2.81 -11.77 2.70
C ASP A 128 4.21 -11.19 2.45
N SER A 129 4.70 -10.32 3.34
CA SER A 129 6.05 -9.76 3.24
C SER A 129 7.12 -10.84 3.43
N ILE A 130 6.99 -11.68 4.45
CA ILE A 130 7.88 -12.83 4.69
C ILE A 130 7.89 -13.76 3.48
N ARG A 131 6.71 -14.11 2.93
CA ARG A 131 6.60 -14.95 1.74
C ARG A 131 7.30 -14.32 0.53
N LYS A 132 7.14 -13.02 0.30
CA LYS A 132 7.84 -12.30 -0.78
C LYS A 132 9.36 -12.30 -0.59
N ILE A 133 9.83 -12.14 0.65
CA ILE A 133 11.26 -12.22 1.00
C ILE A 133 11.81 -13.61 0.70
N LEU A 134 11.11 -14.67 1.14
CA LEU A 134 11.51 -16.06 0.92
C LEU A 134 11.58 -16.43 -0.57
N ILE A 135 10.70 -15.87 -1.40
CA ILE A 135 10.67 -16.11 -2.85
C ILE A 135 11.68 -15.20 -3.61
N GLY A 136 12.38 -14.30 -2.91
CA GLY A 136 13.32 -13.35 -3.50
C GLY A 136 12.65 -12.26 -4.35
N ARG A 137 11.34 -12.03 -4.14
CA ARG A 137 10.52 -11.03 -4.85
C ARG A 137 10.19 -9.81 -3.98
N PHE A 138 10.87 -9.66 -2.84
CA PHE A 138 10.66 -8.50 -1.98
C PHE A 138 11.42 -7.30 -2.54
N GLU A 139 10.68 -6.34 -3.09
CA GLU A 139 11.24 -5.13 -3.66
C GLU A 139 11.33 -4.05 -2.58
N LEU A 140 12.54 -3.86 -2.03
CA LEU A 140 12.80 -2.83 -1.01
C LEU A 140 12.43 -1.43 -1.49
N GLN A 141 12.53 -1.15 -2.79
CA GLN A 141 12.21 0.15 -3.39
C GLN A 141 10.71 0.43 -3.49
N ARG A 142 9.86 -0.61 -3.40
CA ARG A 142 8.40 -0.47 -3.42
C ARG A 142 7.78 -0.57 -2.02
N THR A 143 8.60 -0.54 -0.98
CA THR A 143 8.12 -0.45 0.40
C THR A 143 7.54 0.94 0.69
N ILE A 144 6.65 1.03 1.69
CA ILE A 144 6.24 2.33 2.28
C ILE A 144 7.15 2.67 3.48
N ILE A 145 7.91 1.70 3.97
CA ILE A 145 8.78 1.88 5.12
C ILE A 145 9.95 2.80 4.73
N PRO A 146 10.12 3.96 5.38
CA PRO A 146 11.23 4.85 5.07
C PRO A 146 12.57 4.12 5.27
N VAL A 147 13.44 4.24 4.29
CA VAL A 147 14.79 3.65 4.27
C VAL A 147 15.85 4.75 4.38
N PHE A 148 17.05 4.39 4.83
CA PHE A 148 18.19 5.32 4.87
C PHE A 148 18.54 5.96 3.52
N LYS A 149 18.07 5.39 2.41
CA LYS A 149 18.14 6.01 1.09
C LYS A 149 17.32 7.31 1.05
N ASP A 150 16.11 7.34 1.59
CA ASP A 150 15.21 8.49 1.53
C ASP A 150 15.81 9.72 2.24
N MET A 151 16.62 9.51 3.29
CA MET A 151 17.35 10.59 3.94
C MET A 151 18.51 11.16 3.11
N ARG A 152 19.15 10.34 2.27
CA ARG A 152 20.23 10.80 1.38
C ARG A 152 19.66 11.56 0.18
N ASP A 153 18.58 11.04 -0.39
CA ASP A 153 17.88 11.65 -1.54
C ASP A 153 17.26 13.02 -1.17
N PHE A 154 16.99 13.30 0.12
CA PHE A 154 16.49 14.61 0.56
C PHE A 154 17.55 15.73 0.54
N LYS A 155 18.83 15.37 0.50
CA LYS A 155 19.95 16.33 0.62
C LYS A 155 20.51 16.77 -0.75
N GLU A 156 20.11 16.10 -1.82
CA GLU A 156 20.42 16.46 -3.22
C GLU A 156 19.33 17.36 -3.81
#